data_AF-Q72D00-F1
#
_entry.id   AF-Q72D00-F1
#
_cell.length_a   1.000
_cell.length_b   1.000
_cell.length_c   1.000
_cell.angle_alpha   90.00
_cell.angle_beta   90.00
_cell.angle_gamma   90.00
#
_symmetry.space_group_name_H-M   'P 1'
#
loop_
_entity.id
_entity.type
_entity.pdbx_description
1 polymer ?
#
loop_
_entity_poly.entity_id
_entity_poly.type
_entity_poly.pdbx_seq_one_letter_code
_entity_poly.pdbx_strand_id
1 'polypeptide(L)'
;MTDGERAALADEIRRRYGSAHRFCKATGLPRGTVYQVLSGRYAGDMTRQANRIRSALQRRVASVPTVEGIMQILRKHACARCMVRNSSLCATCLPVFTAQAKEIIDLLPMQTEGGCHGDTD
;
A
#
# COMPACT_ATOMS: atom_id res chain seq x y z
N MET A 1 -7.21 9.62 -23.46
CA MET A 1 -7.23 10.05 -22.05
C MET A 1 -7.26 11.58 -21.99
N THR A 2 -8.18 12.16 -21.26
CA THR A 2 -8.36 13.62 -21.16
C THR A 2 -7.45 14.23 -20.10
N ASP A 3 -7.40 15.56 -20.05
CA ASP A 3 -6.63 16.32 -19.06
C ASP A 3 -7.17 16.13 -17.64
N GLY A 4 -8.51 16.09 -17.51
CA GLY A 4 -9.17 15.81 -16.24
C GLY A 4 -8.86 14.41 -15.71
N GLU A 5 -8.83 13.40 -16.58
CA GLU A 5 -8.45 12.03 -16.19
C GLU A 5 -6.98 11.95 -15.71
N ARG A 6 -6.08 12.72 -16.34
CA ARG A 6 -4.67 12.81 -15.91
C ARG A 6 -4.51 13.48 -14.56
N ALA A 7 -5.21 14.60 -14.35
CA ALA A 7 -5.19 15.32 -13.08
C ALA A 7 -5.70 14.44 -11.95
N ALA A 8 -6.84 13.75 -12.15
CA ALA A 8 -7.38 12.81 -11.17
C ALA A 8 -6.41 11.66 -10.83
N LEU A 9 -5.70 11.13 -11.84
CA LEU A 9 -4.70 10.08 -11.63
C LEU A 9 -3.50 10.60 -10.81
N ALA A 10 -3.02 11.81 -11.10
CA ALA A 10 -1.95 12.46 -10.35
C ALA A 10 -2.35 12.73 -8.88
N ASP A 11 -3.58 13.16 -8.66
CA ASP A 11 -4.11 13.43 -7.32
C ASP A 11 -4.27 12.17 -6.49
N GLU A 12 -4.74 11.07 -7.08
CA GLU A 12 -4.82 9.76 -6.41
C GLU A 12 -3.43 9.27 -6.00
N ILE A 13 -2.44 9.39 -6.89
CA ILE A 13 -1.03 9.07 -6.61
C ILE A 13 -0.53 9.90 -5.44
N ARG A 14 -0.78 11.22 -5.44
CA ARG A 14 -0.34 12.12 -4.36
C ARG A 14 -1.02 11.76 -3.04
N ARG A 15 -2.32 11.47 -3.05
CA ARG A 15 -3.06 11.08 -1.84
C ARG A 15 -2.57 9.78 -1.22
N ARG A 16 -2.24 8.77 -2.03
CA ARG A 16 -1.81 7.45 -1.50
C ARG A 16 -0.32 7.37 -1.16
N TYR A 17 0.54 8.04 -1.94
CA TYR A 17 2.00 7.87 -1.85
C TYR A 17 2.75 9.16 -1.52
N GLY A 18 2.07 10.31 -1.45
CA GLY A 18 2.65 11.63 -1.23
C GLY A 18 3.31 12.25 -2.46
N SER A 19 3.87 11.44 -3.37
CA SER A 19 4.43 11.91 -4.63
C SER A 19 4.49 10.82 -5.71
N ALA A 20 4.53 11.24 -6.98
CA ALA A 20 4.73 10.33 -8.11
C ALA A 20 6.06 9.57 -8.04
N HIS A 21 7.11 10.20 -7.50
CA HIS A 21 8.38 9.53 -7.27
C HIS A 21 8.25 8.36 -6.27
N ARG A 22 7.61 8.58 -5.13
CA ARG A 22 7.36 7.53 -4.13
C ARG A 22 6.48 6.42 -4.68
N PHE A 23 5.48 6.77 -5.49
CA PHE A 23 4.65 5.80 -6.20
C PHE A 23 5.46 4.91 -7.14
N CYS A 24 6.34 5.48 -7.98
CA CYS A 24 7.19 4.70 -8.88
C CYS A 24 8.10 3.75 -8.08
N LYS A 25 8.69 4.23 -6.97
CA LYS A 25 9.51 3.40 -6.09
C LYS A 25 8.73 2.21 -5.50
N ALA A 26 7.52 2.45 -5.01
CA ALA A 26 6.69 1.42 -4.38
C ALA A 26 6.06 0.42 -5.36
N THR A 27 5.92 0.79 -6.64
CA THR A 27 5.23 -0.05 -7.64
C THR A 27 6.17 -0.67 -8.68
N GLY A 28 7.44 -0.24 -8.73
CA GLY A 28 8.40 -0.64 -9.74
C GLY A 28 8.08 -0.11 -11.15
N LEU A 29 7.13 0.82 -11.29
CA LEU A 29 6.81 1.40 -12.60
C LEU A 29 7.90 2.37 -13.07
N PRO A 30 8.26 2.37 -14.38
CA PRO A 30 9.25 3.29 -14.91
C PRO A 30 8.85 4.75 -14.71
N ARG A 31 9.72 5.51 -14.05
CA ARG A 31 9.47 6.92 -13.72
C ARG A 31 9.19 7.75 -14.97
N GLY A 32 10.01 7.61 -16.02
CA GLY A 32 9.84 8.35 -17.27
C GLY A 32 8.43 8.17 -17.87
N THR A 33 7.98 6.92 -17.96
CA THR A 33 6.63 6.58 -18.45
C THR A 33 5.55 7.21 -17.59
N VAL A 34 5.62 7.08 -16.25
CA VAL A 34 4.60 7.66 -15.35
C VAL A 34 4.53 9.18 -15.52
N TYR A 35 5.66 9.88 -15.51
CA TYR A 35 5.67 11.34 -15.66
C TYR A 35 5.18 11.79 -17.05
N GLN A 36 5.57 11.09 -18.11
CA GLN A 36 5.10 11.40 -19.46
C GLN A 36 3.59 11.21 -19.57
N VAL A 37 3.04 10.11 -19.03
CA VAL A 37 1.60 9.84 -19.03
C VAL A 37 0.83 10.87 -18.23
N LEU A 38 1.30 11.23 -17.02
CA LEU A 38 0.66 12.28 -16.21
C LEU A 38 0.72 13.66 -16.89
N SER A 39 1.80 13.97 -17.60
CA SER A 39 1.94 15.22 -18.36
C SER A 39 1.21 15.23 -19.70
N GLY A 40 0.67 14.10 -20.15
CA GLY A 40 0.03 13.98 -21.47
C GLY A 40 1.00 13.97 -22.66
N ARG A 41 2.29 13.71 -22.43
CA ARG A 41 3.36 13.75 -23.44
C ARG A 41 3.92 12.37 -23.82
N TYR A 42 3.29 11.30 -23.36
CA TYR A 42 3.73 9.95 -23.70
C TYR A 42 3.36 9.64 -25.16
N ALA A 43 4.37 9.33 -25.98
CA ALA A 43 4.19 9.11 -27.42
C ALA A 43 3.59 7.73 -27.78
N GLY A 44 3.60 6.78 -26.83
CA GLY A 44 3.02 5.45 -27.02
C GLY A 44 1.53 5.39 -26.68
N ASP A 45 1.03 4.17 -26.46
CA ASP A 45 -0.36 3.94 -26.08
C ASP A 45 -0.66 4.50 -24.68
N MET A 46 -1.18 5.72 -24.68
CA MET A 46 -1.60 6.48 -23.49
C MET A 46 -2.65 5.75 -22.67
N THR A 47 -3.62 5.10 -23.32
CA THR A 47 -4.71 4.41 -22.63
C THR A 47 -4.20 3.18 -21.91
N ARG A 48 -3.34 2.39 -22.57
CA ARG A 48 -2.70 1.22 -21.97
C ARG A 48 -1.86 1.58 -20.76
N GLN A 49 -1.02 2.62 -20.85
CA GLN A 49 -0.19 3.01 -19.71
C GLN A 49 -0.99 3.64 -18.57
N ALA A 50 -2.02 4.43 -18.87
CA ALA A 50 -2.94 4.91 -17.84
C ALA A 50 -3.61 3.75 -17.09
N ASN A 51 -4.04 2.71 -17.80
CA ASN A 51 -4.59 1.50 -17.18
C ASN A 51 -3.56 0.77 -16.31
N ARG A 52 -2.31 0.65 -16.77
CA ARG A 52 -1.23 0.06 -15.96
C ARG A 52 -0.98 0.83 -14.66
N ILE A 53 -1.00 2.16 -14.72
CA ILE A 53 -0.88 3.03 -13.52
C ILE A 53 -2.08 2.83 -12.60
N ARG A 54 -3.31 2.79 -13.14
CA ARG A 54 -4.53 2.51 -12.36
C ARG A 54 -4.48 1.14 -11.69
N SER A 55 -4.04 0.10 -12.39
CA SER A 55 -3.85 -1.22 -11.81
C SER A 55 -2.82 -1.21 -10.69
N ALA A 56 -1.71 -0.49 -10.85
CA ALA A 56 -0.72 -0.33 -9.78
C ALA A 56 -1.25 0.48 -8.58
N LEU A 57 -2.18 1.43 -8.79
CA LEU A 57 -2.89 2.12 -7.72
C LEU A 57 -3.88 1.20 -6.98
N GLN A 58 -4.52 0.29 -7.71
CA GLN A 58 -5.46 -0.69 -7.15
C GLN A 58 -4.77 -1.82 -6.39
N ARG A 59 -3.55 -2.19 -6.79
CA ARG A 59 -2.68 -3.01 -5.94
C ARG A 59 -2.53 -2.26 -4.64
N ARG A 60 -3.14 -2.78 -3.57
CA ARG A 60 -2.84 -2.32 -2.23
C ARG A 60 -1.34 -2.46 -2.11
N VAL A 61 -0.63 -1.34 -1.92
CA VAL A 61 0.67 -1.42 -1.28
C VAL A 61 0.36 -2.21 -0.02
N ALA A 62 0.84 -3.44 0.07
CA ALA A 62 0.82 -4.13 1.33
C ALA A 62 1.72 -3.25 2.20
N SER A 63 1.13 -2.31 2.93
CA SER A 63 1.83 -1.65 4.02
C SER A 63 2.35 -2.82 4.84
N VAL A 64 3.67 -2.90 4.99
CA VAL A 64 4.31 -3.93 5.81
C VAL A 64 3.49 -3.97 7.11
N PRO A 65 2.82 -5.10 7.41
CA PRO A 65 2.01 -5.18 8.60
C PRO A 65 2.86 -4.73 9.79
N THR A 66 2.31 -3.92 10.67
CA THR A 66 3.01 -3.51 11.89
C THR A 66 2.48 -4.33 13.06
N VAL A 67 3.31 -4.55 14.07
CA VAL A 67 2.89 -5.19 15.32
C VAL A 67 1.66 -4.48 15.90
N GLU A 68 1.67 -3.15 15.93
CA GLU A 68 0.55 -2.35 16.43
C GLU A 68 -0.73 -2.55 15.60
N GLY A 69 -0.61 -2.56 14.26
CA GLY A 69 -1.74 -2.76 13.36
C GLY A 69 -2.38 -4.14 13.53
N ILE A 70 -1.57 -5.19 13.61
CA ILE A 70 -2.06 -6.57 13.82
C ILE A 70 -2.67 -6.69 15.22
N MET A 71 -2.02 -6.16 16.25
CA MET A 71 -2.53 -6.19 17.63
C MET A 71 -3.91 -5.53 17.73
N GLN A 72 -4.11 -4.37 17.09
CA GLN A 72 -5.41 -3.69 17.08
C GLN A 72 -6.50 -4.51 16.39
N ILE A 73 -6.16 -5.21 15.29
CA ILE A 73 -7.09 -6.11 14.59
C ILE A 73 -7.49 -7.27 15.52
N LEU A 74 -6.51 -7.96 16.13
CA LEU A 74 -6.74 -9.07 17.05
C LEU A 74 -7.62 -8.64 18.22
N ARG A 75 -7.29 -7.50 18.84
CA ARG A 75 -8.05 -6.91 19.93
C ARG A 75 -9.49 -6.62 19.51
N LYS A 76 -9.69 -5.97 18.35
CA LYS A 76 -11.03 -5.63 17.85
C LYS A 76 -11.89 -6.89 17.63
N HIS A 77 -11.32 -7.93 17.02
CA HIS A 77 -12.02 -9.19 16.80
C HIS A 77 -12.34 -9.94 18.10
N ALA A 78 -11.39 -10.02 19.03
CA ALA A 78 -11.58 -10.69 20.31
C ALA A 78 -12.59 -9.95 21.19
N CYS A 79 -12.46 -8.63 21.34
CA CYS A 79 -13.36 -7.83 22.18
C CYS A 79 -14.79 -7.79 21.64
N ALA A 80 -15.01 -7.89 20.32
CA ALA A 80 -16.35 -7.96 19.74
C ALA A 80 -17.15 -9.18 20.23
N ARG A 81 -16.45 -10.26 20.60
CA ARG A 81 -17.04 -11.53 21.07
C ARG A 81 -16.92 -11.74 22.58
N CYS A 82 -16.28 -10.81 23.29
CA CYS A 82 -15.99 -10.95 24.71
C CYS A 82 -17.22 -10.62 25.57
N MET A 83 -17.61 -11.54 26.45
CA MET A 83 -18.74 -11.37 27.37
C MET A 83 -18.45 -10.35 28.49
N VAL A 84 -17.18 -10.06 28.78
CA VAL A 84 -16.73 -9.14 29.84
C VAL A 84 -16.02 -7.90 29.29
N ARG A 85 -16.36 -7.48 28.05
CA ARG A 85 -15.77 -6.28 27.43
C ARG A 85 -16.03 -5.03 28.27
N ASN A 86 -15.16 -4.03 28.15
CA ASN A 86 -15.19 -2.78 28.93
C ASN A 86 -15.02 -2.97 30.45
N SER A 87 -14.48 -4.10 30.89
CA SER A 87 -14.09 -4.33 32.29
C SER A 87 -12.63 -3.93 32.55
N SER A 88 -12.27 -3.78 33.82
CA SER A 88 -10.88 -3.60 34.27
C SER A 88 -9.95 -4.74 33.82
N LEU A 89 -10.51 -5.92 33.52
CA LEU A 89 -9.78 -7.08 33.03
C LEU A 89 -9.33 -6.93 31.56
N CYS A 90 -9.85 -5.95 30.80
CA CYS A 90 -9.46 -5.79 29.39
C CYS A 90 -7.97 -5.48 29.21
N ALA A 91 -7.32 -4.88 30.23
CA ALA A 91 -5.88 -4.60 30.20
C ALA A 91 -5.02 -5.88 30.24
N THR A 92 -5.53 -6.99 30.77
CA THR A 92 -4.77 -8.25 30.88
C THR A 92 -4.57 -8.96 29.55
N CYS A 93 -5.44 -8.70 28.56
CA CYS A 93 -5.35 -9.29 27.23
C CYS A 93 -4.34 -8.57 26.33
N LEU A 94 -3.95 -7.34 26.67
CA LEU A 94 -3.08 -6.51 25.83
C LEU A 94 -1.71 -7.17 25.56
N PRO A 95 -0.99 -7.71 26.57
CA PRO A 95 0.29 -8.39 26.34
C PRO A 95 0.16 -9.61 25.41
N VAL A 96 -0.96 -10.35 25.51
CA VAL A 96 -1.22 -11.53 24.67
C VAL A 96 -1.36 -11.11 23.21
N PHE A 97 -2.17 -10.09 22.91
CA PHE A 97 -2.34 -9.62 21.53
C PHE A 97 -1.05 -9.02 20.96
N THR A 98 -0.24 -8.37 21.79
CA THR A 98 1.08 -7.88 21.37
C THR A 98 2.04 -9.04 21.04
N ALA A 99 2.06 -10.10 21.84
CA ALA A 99 2.90 -11.27 21.58
C ALA A 99 2.49 -11.98 20.27
N GLN A 100 1.19 -12.23 20.10
CA GLN A 100 0.63 -12.82 18.87
C GLN A 100 0.94 -11.97 17.63
N ALA A 101 0.86 -10.64 17.74
CA ALA A 101 1.18 -9.76 16.63
C ALA A 101 2.66 -9.84 16.22
N LYS A 102 3.59 -10.01 17.18
CA LYS A 102 5.02 -10.23 16.89
C LYS A 102 5.24 -11.57 16.18
N GLU A 103 4.64 -12.64 16.69
CA GLU A 103 4.74 -13.97 16.07
C GLU A 103 4.21 -13.96 14.63
N ILE A 104 3.09 -13.27 14.37
CA ILE A 104 2.54 -13.14 13.02
C ILE A 104 3.53 -12.40 12.10
N ILE A 105 4.17 -11.33 12.57
CA ILE A 105 5.18 -10.59 11.80
C ILE A 105 6.36 -11.50 11.44
N ASP A 106 6.86 -12.28 12.40
CA ASP A 106 8.00 -13.18 12.22
C ASP A 106 7.70 -14.31 11.21
N LEU A 107 6.42 -14.68 11.07
CA LEU A 107 5.94 -15.67 10.10
C LEU A 107 5.69 -15.10 8.70
N LEU A 108 5.66 -13.77 8.53
CA LEU A 108 5.46 -13.19 7.21
C LEU A 108 6.71 -13.43 6.35
N PRO A 109 6.55 -13.94 5.11
CA PRO A 109 7.69 -14.10 4.21
C PRO A 109 8.31 -12.73 3.94
N MET A 110 9.64 -12.63 4.04
CA MET A 110 10.37 -11.45 3.59
C MET A 110 10.03 -11.22 2.12
N GLN A 111 9.21 -10.22 1.83
CA GLN A 111 8.91 -9.78 0.48
C GLN A 111 10.20 -9.18 -0.09
N THR A 112 11.07 -10.00 -0.67
CA THR A 112 12.20 -9.52 -1.47
C THR A 112 11.61 -8.83 -2.70
N GLU A 113 11.58 -7.50 -2.66
CA GLU A 113 11.16 -6.68 -3.78
C GLU A 113 12.10 -6.95 -4.97
N GLY A 114 11.52 -7.49 -6.05
CA GLY A 114 12.22 -7.75 -7.30
C GLY A 114 12.87 -6.47 -7.83
N GLY A 115 14.18 -6.57 -8.08
CA GLY A 115 15.04 -5.48 -8.49
C GLY A 115 14.57 -4.76 -9.74
N CYS A 116 14.77 -3.45 -9.73
CA CYS A 116 14.70 -2.59 -10.90
C CYS A 116 15.74 -3.06 -11.93
N HIS A 117 15.31 -3.71 -13.02
CA HIS A 117 16.09 -3.73 -14.26
C HIS A 117 15.77 -2.44 -15.00
N GLY A 118 16.70 -1.50 -14.94
CA GLY A 118 16.71 -0.34 -15.81
C GLY A 118 17.41 -0.73 -17.10
N ASP A 119 16.63 -0.89 -18.17
CA ASP A 119 17.18 -0.87 -19.52
C ASP A 119 17.06 0.57 -20.04
N THR A 120 18.21 1.23 -20.05
CA THR A 120 18.50 2.39 -20.89
C THR A 120 18.67 1.92 -22.32
N ASP A 121 17.94 2.53 -23.25
CA ASP A 121 18.38 2.87 -24.61
C ASP A 121 17.62 4.13 -25.06
#